data_AF-A0A5S9XJC8-F1
#
_entry.id   AF-A0A5S9XJC8-F1
#
_cell.length_a   1.000
_cell.length_b   1.000
_cell.length_c   1.000
_cell.angle_alpha   90.00
_cell.angle_beta   90.00
_cell.angle_gamma   90.00
#
_symmetry.space_group_name_H-M   'P 1'
#
loop_
_entity.id
_entity.type
_entity.pdbx_description
1 polymer ?
#
loop_
_entity_poly.entity_id
_entity_poly.type
_entity_poly.pdbx_seq_one_letter_code
_entity_poly.pdbx_strand_id
1 'polypeptide(L)'
;MKDCLQLCWEAAMIVQGSLMRLQAAYTLNLEEHVPKVKRESMKWSAKEDMVLVSAWLNTSKDAIIGNEQKANTFWSRIAAYYDASPQLNGLRKRVQGNIKQRWAKINDGVCKFVGSYEAASREKSSGQNDNDVISLAHEIFNNDYGYKFPLEHAWRVLRHD
;
A
#
# COMPACT_ATOMS: atom_id res chain seq x y z
N MET A 1 -16.18 -18.00 12.76
CA MET A 1 -16.16 -17.54 11.37
C MET A 1 -15.03 -16.54 11.27
N LYS A 2 -13.83 -17.05 10.98
CA LYS A 2 -12.64 -16.23 10.75
C LYS A 2 -12.58 -16.09 9.24
N ASP A 3 -12.93 -14.91 8.76
CA ASP A 3 -13.22 -14.67 7.36
C ASP A 3 -11.98 -14.91 6.51
N CYS A 4 -12.22 -15.38 5.28
CA CYS A 4 -11.24 -15.73 4.25
C CYS A 4 -10.10 -14.70 4.06
N LEU A 5 -10.31 -13.45 4.50
CA LEU A 5 -9.33 -12.37 4.49
C LEU A 5 -8.12 -12.66 5.39
N GLN A 6 -8.28 -13.26 6.57
CA GLN A 6 -7.16 -13.55 7.46
C GLN A 6 -6.20 -14.60 6.84
N LEU A 7 -6.74 -15.58 6.11
CA LEU A 7 -5.94 -16.63 5.48
C LEU A 7 -5.28 -16.16 4.16
N CYS A 8 -5.90 -15.25 3.42
CA CYS A 8 -5.23 -14.59 2.29
C CYS A 8 -4.18 -13.56 2.77
N TRP A 9 -4.42 -12.85 3.88
CA TRP A 9 -3.43 -11.99 4.52
C TRP A 9 -2.26 -12.78 5.13
N GLU A 10 -2.50 -13.90 5.81
CA GLU A 10 -1.44 -14.72 6.40
C GLU A 10 -0.64 -15.51 5.36
N ALA A 11 -1.28 -16.00 4.29
CA ALA A 11 -0.59 -16.72 3.21
C ALA A 11 0.24 -15.79 2.30
N ALA A 12 -0.21 -14.55 2.05
CA ALA A 12 0.55 -13.60 1.26
C ALA A 12 1.67 -12.90 2.07
N MET A 13 1.43 -12.59 3.35
CA MET A 13 2.32 -11.71 4.12
C MET A 13 3.45 -12.41 4.88
N ILE A 14 3.40 -13.73 5.13
CA ILE A 14 4.51 -14.42 5.82
C ILE A 14 5.66 -14.78 4.85
N VAL A 15 5.38 -14.96 3.56
CA VAL A 15 6.42 -15.26 2.56
C VAL A 15 6.89 -13.99 1.82
N GLN A 16 6.01 -13.01 1.57
CA GLN A 16 6.42 -11.75 0.91
C GLN A 16 6.94 -10.69 1.87
N GLY A 17 6.51 -10.65 3.14
CA GLY A 17 6.99 -9.64 4.10
C GLY A 17 8.48 -9.75 4.41
N SER A 18 8.97 -10.98 4.61
CA SER A 18 10.39 -11.26 4.84
C SER A 18 11.23 -11.07 3.58
N LEU A 19 10.74 -11.51 2.42
CA LEU A 19 11.44 -11.36 1.14
C LEU A 19 11.47 -9.90 0.66
N MET A 20 10.41 -9.12 0.90
CA MET A 20 10.35 -7.70 0.51
C MET A 20 11.16 -6.81 1.45
N ARG A 21 11.27 -7.13 2.75
CA ARG A 21 12.21 -6.46 3.67
C ARG A 21 13.68 -6.76 3.29
N LEU A 22 14.00 -8.00 2.96
CA LEU A 22 15.33 -8.39 2.48
C LEU A 22 15.66 -7.81 1.09
N GLN A 23 14.70 -7.80 0.16
CA GLN A 23 14.88 -7.18 -1.15
C GLN A 23 14.96 -5.65 -1.04
N ALA A 24 14.18 -5.00 -0.18
CA ALA A 24 14.28 -3.55 0.05
C ALA A 24 15.65 -3.17 0.64
N ALA A 25 16.13 -3.92 1.64
CA ALA A 25 17.48 -3.73 2.19
C ALA A 25 18.58 -3.97 1.12
N TYR A 26 18.45 -5.02 0.29
CA TYR A 26 19.37 -5.30 -0.80
C TYR A 26 19.35 -4.22 -1.91
N THR A 27 18.16 -3.70 -2.24
CA THR A 27 18.00 -2.66 -3.27
C THR A 27 18.56 -1.32 -2.77
N LEU A 28 18.38 -0.99 -1.49
CA LEU A 28 18.99 0.19 -0.85
C LEU A 28 20.53 0.13 -0.89
N ASN A 29 21.11 -1.06 -0.66
CA ASN A 29 22.55 -1.26 -0.72
C ASN A 29 23.12 -1.18 -2.17
N LEU A 30 22.32 -1.51 -3.19
CA LEU A 30 22.72 -1.40 -4.60
C LEU A 30 22.68 0.04 -5.13
N GLU A 31 21.79 0.88 -4.61
CA GLU A 31 21.67 2.29 -5.03
C GLU A 31 22.76 3.21 -4.48
N GLU A 32 23.63 2.74 -3.58
CA GLU A 32 24.73 3.51 -2.99
C GLU A 32 25.84 3.84 -4.00
N HIS A 33 25.87 3.17 -5.16
CA HIS A 33 26.93 3.29 -6.17
C HIS A 33 26.56 4.09 -7.43
N VAL A 34 25.39 4.77 -7.45
CA VAL A 34 24.96 5.61 -8.60
C VAL A 34 24.91 7.09 -8.20
N PRO A 35 25.57 8.00 -8.95
CA PRO A 35 25.47 9.43 -8.68
C PRO A 35 24.00 9.90 -8.66
N LYS A 36 23.57 10.45 -7.52
CA LYS A 36 22.21 10.98 -7.33
C LYS A 36 22.02 12.25 -8.18
N VAL A 37 21.58 12.09 -9.42
CA VAL A 37 21.00 13.19 -10.20
C VAL A 37 19.78 13.70 -9.42
N LYS A 38 19.79 14.98 -9.01
CA LYS A 38 18.62 15.64 -8.38
C LYS A 38 17.47 15.68 -9.38
N ARG A 39 16.68 14.61 -9.40
CA ARG A 39 15.36 14.59 -10.04
C ARG A 39 14.42 15.34 -9.11
N GLU A 40 13.70 16.33 -9.64
CA GLU A 40 12.63 16.99 -8.91
C GLU A 40 11.72 15.92 -8.29
N SER A 41 11.58 15.97 -6.96
CA SER A 41 10.72 15.06 -6.20
C SER A 41 9.27 15.32 -6.59
N MET A 42 8.80 14.62 -7.62
CA MET A 42 7.39 14.66 -8.04
C MET A 42 6.53 14.11 -6.91
N LYS A 43 5.68 14.97 -6.35
CA LYS A 43 4.71 14.60 -5.32
C LYS A 43 3.70 13.60 -5.91
N TRP A 44 3.29 12.64 -5.08
CA TRP A 44 2.20 11.72 -5.41
C TRP A 44 0.89 12.32 -4.93
N SER A 45 -0.11 12.32 -5.79
CA SER A 45 -1.46 12.77 -5.44
C SER A 45 -2.32 11.63 -4.89
N ALA A 46 -3.36 11.97 -4.12
CA ALA A 46 -4.33 10.98 -3.65
C ALA A 46 -5.01 10.24 -4.82
N LYS A 47 -5.21 10.92 -5.96
CA LYS A 47 -5.76 10.29 -7.17
C LYS A 47 -4.82 9.24 -7.76
N GLU A 48 -3.51 9.53 -7.83
CA GLU A 48 -2.51 8.52 -8.25
C GLU A 48 -2.50 7.32 -7.30
N ASP A 49 -2.60 7.54 -5.97
CA ASP A 49 -2.65 6.46 -5.00
C ASP A 49 -3.90 5.58 -5.16
N MET A 50 -5.08 6.18 -5.35
CA MET A 50 -6.32 5.43 -5.55
C MET A 50 -6.25 4.54 -6.80
N VAL A 51 -5.72 5.06 -7.91
CA VAL A 51 -5.54 4.27 -9.14
C VAL A 51 -4.54 3.15 -8.92
N LEU A 52 -3.44 3.40 -8.20
CA LEU A 52 -2.46 2.37 -7.88
C LEU A 52 -3.05 1.27 -6.99
N VAL A 53 -3.79 1.64 -5.93
CA VAL A 53 -4.49 0.68 -5.06
C VAL A 53 -5.47 -0.16 -5.87
N SER A 54 -6.27 0.47 -6.73
CA SER A 54 -7.22 -0.22 -7.60
C SER A 54 -6.52 -1.19 -8.57
N ALA A 55 -5.43 -0.76 -9.21
CA ALA A 55 -4.65 -1.59 -10.12
C ALA A 55 -4.03 -2.81 -9.41
N TRP A 56 -3.53 -2.62 -8.19
CA TRP A 56 -3.00 -3.71 -7.38
C TRP A 56 -4.08 -4.70 -6.98
N LEU A 57 -5.23 -4.22 -6.50
CA LEU A 57 -6.37 -5.06 -6.09
C LEU A 57 -6.95 -5.86 -7.26
N ASN A 58 -7.08 -5.24 -8.43
CA ASN A 58 -7.54 -5.94 -9.62
C ASN A 58 -6.53 -7.04 -10.02
N THR A 59 -5.24 -6.70 -10.06
CA THR A 59 -4.20 -7.68 -10.40
C THR A 59 -4.07 -8.76 -9.34
N SER A 60 -4.30 -8.51 -8.05
CA SER A 60 -4.15 -9.53 -7.00
C SER A 60 -5.30 -10.55 -6.97
N LYS A 61 -6.49 -10.15 -7.44
CA LYS A 61 -7.70 -11.00 -7.47
C LYS A 61 -7.88 -11.78 -8.78
N ASP A 62 -7.10 -11.49 -9.82
CA ASP A 62 -7.20 -12.15 -11.13
C ASP A 62 -6.77 -13.64 -11.06
N ALA A 63 -7.74 -14.55 -11.11
CA ALA A 63 -7.55 -16.02 -11.03
C ALA A 63 -6.69 -16.63 -12.16
N ILE A 64 -6.45 -15.89 -13.24
CA ILE A 64 -5.55 -16.27 -14.35
C ILE A 64 -4.08 -16.26 -13.88
N ILE A 65 -3.79 -15.74 -12.69
CA ILE A 65 -2.46 -15.70 -12.08
C ILE A 65 -2.21 -17.03 -11.38
N GLY A 66 -2.09 -18.08 -12.19
CA GLY A 66 -1.58 -19.37 -11.75
C GLY A 66 -0.15 -19.24 -11.20
N ASN A 67 0.10 -20.04 -10.16
CA ASN A 67 1.26 -20.33 -9.30
C ASN A 67 2.72 -19.96 -9.70
N GLU A 68 3.04 -19.26 -10.79
CA GLU A 68 4.43 -19.00 -11.22
C GLU A 68 4.63 -17.69 -12.02
N GLN A 69 3.95 -16.59 -11.68
CA GLN A 69 4.35 -15.31 -12.26
C GLN A 69 5.67 -14.81 -11.67
N LYS A 70 6.67 -14.62 -12.54
CA LYS A 70 7.85 -13.81 -12.22
C LYS A 70 7.36 -12.45 -11.72
N ALA A 71 7.86 -11.99 -10.56
CA ALA A 71 7.44 -10.74 -9.93
C ALA A 71 7.43 -9.54 -10.90
N ASN A 72 8.31 -9.53 -11.91
CA ASN A 72 8.31 -8.50 -12.94
C ASN A 72 6.99 -8.43 -13.74
N THR A 73 6.43 -9.57 -14.15
CA THR A 73 5.17 -9.62 -14.93
C THR A 73 3.99 -9.08 -14.13
N PHE A 74 3.92 -9.38 -12.83
CA PHE A 74 2.91 -8.83 -11.93
C PHE A 74 2.98 -7.29 -11.89
N TRP A 75 4.18 -6.74 -11.69
CA TRP A 75 4.38 -5.30 -11.66
C TRP A 75 4.18 -4.63 -13.03
N SER A 76 4.50 -5.30 -14.13
CA SER A 76 4.23 -4.78 -15.47
C SER A 76 2.72 -4.68 -15.76
N ARG A 77 1.91 -5.61 -15.24
CA ARG A 77 0.44 -5.52 -15.35
C ARG A 77 -0.12 -4.36 -14.55
N ILE A 78 0.33 -4.18 -13.30
CA ILE A 78 -0.05 -3.03 -12.48
C ILE A 78 0.31 -1.72 -13.17
N ALA A 79 1.53 -1.63 -13.73
CA ALA A 79 1.96 -0.45 -14.45
C ALA A 79 1.10 -0.18 -15.70
N ALA A 80 0.75 -1.22 -16.46
CA ALA A 80 -0.13 -1.10 -17.62
C ALA A 80 -1.54 -0.62 -17.22
N TYR A 81 -2.12 -1.17 -16.15
CA TYR A 81 -3.41 -0.70 -15.61
C TYR A 81 -3.35 0.75 -15.14
N TYR A 82 -2.28 1.10 -14.42
CA TYR A 82 -2.06 2.46 -13.94
C TYR A 82 -1.99 3.44 -15.12
N ASP A 83 -1.19 3.12 -16.14
CA ASP A 83 -0.99 3.98 -17.31
C ASP A 83 -2.24 4.06 -18.21
N ALA A 84 -3.07 3.03 -18.25
CA ALA A 84 -4.33 3.02 -19.00
C ALA A 84 -5.46 3.80 -18.31
N SER A 85 -5.30 4.16 -17.03
CA SER A 85 -6.36 4.83 -16.27
C SER A 85 -6.68 6.22 -16.82
N PRO A 86 -7.93 6.48 -17.26
CA PRO A 86 -8.34 7.81 -17.74
C PRO A 86 -8.23 8.89 -16.66
N GLN A 87 -8.27 8.50 -15.39
CA GLN A 87 -8.17 9.41 -14.25
C GLN A 87 -6.80 10.10 -14.20
N LEU A 88 -5.78 9.52 -14.83
CA LEU A 88 -4.41 10.04 -14.86
C LEU A 88 -4.07 10.73 -16.19
N ASN A 89 -5.07 10.98 -17.05
CA ASN A 89 -4.86 11.70 -18.31
C ASN A 89 -4.28 13.10 -18.04
N GLY A 90 -3.26 13.48 -18.81
CA GLY A 90 -2.53 14.74 -18.65
C GLY A 90 -1.47 14.74 -17.54
N LEU A 91 -1.38 13.69 -16.72
CA LEU A 91 -0.26 13.51 -15.79
C LEU A 91 0.93 12.86 -16.49
N ARG A 92 2.12 13.18 -16.01
CA ARG A 92 3.35 12.53 -16.48
C ARG A 92 3.32 11.04 -16.14
N LYS A 93 3.64 10.20 -17.13
CA LYS A 93 3.76 8.75 -16.96
C LYS A 93 4.83 8.40 -15.92
N ARG A 94 4.55 7.40 -15.08
CA ARG A 94 5.45 6.90 -14.03
C ARG A 94 6.07 5.60 -14.51
N VAL A 95 7.38 5.43 -14.34
CA VAL A 95 8.01 4.13 -14.65
C VAL A 95 7.65 3.10 -13.58
N GLN A 96 7.64 1.81 -13.95
CA GLN A 96 7.32 0.69 -13.05
C GLN A 96 8.05 0.76 -11.70
N GLY A 97 9.33 1.17 -11.69
CA GLY A 97 10.11 1.35 -10.46
C GLY A 97 9.51 2.38 -9.50
N ASN A 98 8.98 3.51 -10.00
CA ASN A 98 8.32 4.52 -9.18
C ASN A 98 7.00 3.99 -8.59
N ILE A 99 6.23 3.25 -9.40
CA ILE A 99 4.97 2.64 -8.98
C ILE A 99 5.22 1.64 -7.84
N LYS A 100 6.20 0.76 -7.99
CA LYS A 100 6.60 -0.21 -6.96
C LYS A 100 7.05 0.48 -5.67
N GLN A 101 7.89 1.51 -5.78
CA GLN A 101 8.36 2.28 -4.63
C GLN A 101 7.20 2.98 -3.90
N ARG A 102 6.23 3.51 -4.65
CA ARG A 102 5.06 4.15 -4.07
C ARG A 102 4.18 3.14 -3.36
N TRP A 103 3.93 1.98 -3.97
CA TRP A 103 3.17 0.90 -3.35
C TRP A 103 3.78 0.49 -2.01
N ALA A 104 5.10 0.29 -1.95
CA ALA A 104 5.79 -0.07 -0.71
C ALA A 104 5.53 0.95 0.42
N LYS A 105 5.50 2.26 0.10
CA LYS A 105 5.17 3.32 1.06
C LYS A 105 3.69 3.30 1.47
N ILE A 106 2.79 3.05 0.52
CA ILE A 106 1.35 2.93 0.81
C ILE A 106 1.12 1.77 1.77
N ASN A 107 1.66 0.60 1.43
CA ASN A 107 1.52 -0.60 2.23
C ASN A 107 2.09 -0.43 3.64
N ASP A 108 3.30 0.12 3.78
CA ASP A 108 3.89 0.41 5.10
C ASP A 108 3.01 1.33 5.94
N GLY A 109 2.52 2.44 5.38
CA GLY A 109 1.66 3.37 6.09
C GLY A 109 0.31 2.75 6.49
N VAL A 110 -0.33 2.02 5.57
CA VAL A 110 -1.61 1.34 5.79
C VAL A 110 -1.47 0.28 6.88
N CYS A 111 -0.42 -0.57 6.84
CA CYS A 111 -0.20 -1.59 7.87
C CYS A 111 -0.01 -0.98 9.27
N LYS A 112 0.74 0.13 9.38
CA LYS A 112 0.89 0.85 10.65
C LYS A 112 -0.44 1.38 11.16
N PHE A 113 -1.24 1.98 10.28
CA PHE A 113 -2.55 2.51 10.64
C PHE A 113 -3.55 1.42 11.00
N VAL A 114 -3.50 0.25 10.36
CA VAL A 114 -4.30 -0.93 10.76
C VAL A 114 -4.00 -1.31 12.21
N GLY A 115 -2.72 -1.34 12.61
CA GLY A 115 -2.35 -1.61 14.01
C GLY A 115 -2.95 -0.59 14.99
N SER A 116 -2.91 0.70 14.65
CA SER A 116 -3.53 1.75 15.46
C SER A 116 -5.06 1.65 15.48
N TYR A 117 -5.69 1.28 14.36
CA TYR A 117 -7.14 1.08 14.26
C TYR A 117 -7.61 -0.13 15.07
N GLU A 118 -6.85 -1.22 15.08
CA GLU A 118 -7.13 -2.38 15.93
C GLU A 118 -7.02 -2.03 17.41
N ALA A 119 -6.04 -1.21 17.80
CA ALA A 119 -5.93 -0.69 19.16
C ALA A 119 -7.15 0.15 19.54
N ALA A 120 -7.52 1.13 18.71
CA ALA A 120 -8.73 1.93 18.90
C ALA A 120 -10.01 1.07 18.98
N SER A 121 -10.09 0.02 18.16
CA SER A 121 -11.24 -0.89 18.13
C SER A 121 -11.37 -1.73 19.41
N ARG A 122 -10.25 -2.05 20.09
CA ARG A 122 -10.26 -2.75 21.38
C ARG A 122 -10.73 -1.86 22.53
N GLU A 123 -10.52 -0.55 22.42
CA GLU A 123 -10.98 0.45 23.39
C GLU A 123 -12.45 0.86 23.18
N LYS A 124 -13.07 0.38 22.08
CA LYS A 124 -14.46 0.69 21.74
C LYS A 124 -15.42 0.25 22.85
N SER A 125 -16.16 1.21 23.39
CA SER A 125 -17.26 1.00 24.33
C SER A 125 -18.62 0.97 23.62
N SER A 126 -19.66 0.43 24.28
CA SER A 126 -21.01 0.39 23.73
C SER A 126 -21.55 1.80 23.46
N GLY A 127 -21.80 2.14 22.19
CA GLY A 127 -22.32 3.45 21.78
C GLY A 127 -21.40 4.24 20.85
N GLN A 128 -20.13 3.84 20.67
CA GLN A 128 -19.23 4.49 19.73
C GLN A 128 -19.51 4.09 18.28
N ASN A 129 -19.56 5.09 17.40
CA ASN A 129 -19.72 4.89 15.97
C ASN A 129 -18.36 4.63 15.28
N ASP A 130 -18.37 4.19 14.02
CA ASP A 130 -17.15 3.89 13.28
C ASP A 130 -16.25 5.11 13.05
N ASN A 131 -16.81 6.32 12.96
CA ASN A 131 -16.02 7.54 12.84
C ASN A 131 -15.26 7.86 14.13
N ASP A 132 -15.84 7.58 15.30
CA ASP A 132 -15.18 7.77 16.59
C ASP A 132 -13.95 6.86 16.71
N VAL A 133 -14.08 5.59 16.26
CA VAL A 133 -12.98 4.63 16.23
C VAL A 133 -11.88 5.08 15.27
N ILE A 134 -12.24 5.60 14.09
CA ILE A 134 -11.26 6.13 13.13
C ILE A 134 -10.52 7.34 13.72
N SER A 135 -11.24 8.28 14.35
CA SER A 135 -10.62 9.43 15.03
C SER A 135 -9.62 9.00 16.08
N LEU A 136 -9.99 8.05 16.95
CA LEU A 136 -9.08 7.49 17.96
C LEU A 136 -7.87 6.79 17.31
N ALA A 137 -8.07 6.06 16.21
CA ALA A 137 -6.97 5.43 15.48
C ALA A 137 -5.96 6.47 14.94
N HIS A 138 -6.43 7.64 14.49
CA HIS A 138 -5.54 8.74 14.09
C HIS A 138 -4.77 9.34 15.27
N GLU A 139 -5.39 9.43 16.45
CA GLU A 139 -4.72 9.89 17.67
C GLU A 139 -3.62 8.90 18.10
N ILE A 140 -3.95 7.61 18.16
CA ILE A 140 -2.99 6.53 18.47
C ILE A 140 -1.83 6.55 17.47
N PHE A 141 -2.12 6.62 16.16
CA PHE A 141 -1.09 6.69 15.13
C PHE A 141 -0.17 7.90 15.31
N ASN A 142 -0.73 9.08 15.55
CA ASN A 142 0.07 10.29 15.72
C ASN A 142 0.95 10.22 16.97
N ASN A 143 0.46 9.61 18.05
CA ASN A 143 1.23 9.39 19.28
C ASN A 143 2.38 8.40 19.07
N ASP A 144 2.15 7.31 18.34
CA ASP A 144 3.14 6.26 18.09
C ASP A 144 4.23 6.69 17.11
N TYR A 145 3.86 7.43 16.05
CA TYR A 145 4.77 7.73 14.93
C TYR A 145 5.19 9.21 14.84
N GLY A 146 4.56 10.12 15.58
CA GLY A 146 4.91 11.54 15.63
C GLY A 146 4.47 12.36 14.41
N TYR A 147 3.59 11.82 13.56
CA TYR A 147 3.01 12.56 12.42
C TYR A 147 1.61 12.05 12.08
N LYS A 148 0.84 12.88 11.36
CA LYS A 148 -0.52 12.53 10.90
C LYS A 148 -0.48 11.53 9.75
N PHE A 149 -1.29 10.49 9.82
CA PHE A 149 -1.43 9.50 8.76
C PHE A 149 -1.95 10.15 7.45
N PRO A 150 -1.18 10.15 6.35
CA PRO A 150 -1.53 10.89 5.13
C PRO A 150 -2.26 10.04 4.07
N LEU A 151 -2.54 8.76 4.35
CA LEU A 151 -3.04 7.78 3.38
C LEU A 151 -4.38 7.17 3.77
N GLU A 152 -5.22 7.92 4.47
CA GLU A 152 -6.55 7.47 4.90
C GLU A 152 -7.42 7.03 3.71
N HIS A 153 -7.32 7.74 2.57
CA HIS A 153 -8.00 7.36 1.33
C HIS A 153 -7.64 5.94 0.86
N ALA A 154 -6.36 5.57 0.96
CA ALA A 154 -5.90 4.24 0.56
C ALA A 154 -6.36 3.17 1.56
N TRP A 155 -6.27 3.46 2.86
CA TRP A 155 -6.72 2.54 3.91
C TRP A 155 -8.23 2.25 3.82
N ARG A 156 -9.05 3.28 3.56
CA ARG A 156 -10.51 3.11 3.44
C ARG A 156 -10.92 2.16 2.31
N VAL A 157 -10.20 2.19 1.18
CA VAL A 157 -10.45 1.26 0.07
C VAL A 157 -10.00 -0.15 0.47
N LEU A 158 -8.77 -0.28 0.98
CA LEU A 158 -8.18 -1.58 1.34
C LEU A 158 -8.88 -2.30 2.50
N ARG A 159 -9.59 -1.57 3.37
CA ARG A 159 -10.32 -2.12 4.53
C ARG A 159 -11.46 -3.08 4.12
N HIS A 160 -12.08 -2.85 2.97
CA HIS A 160 -13.31 -3.54 2.57
C HIS A 160 -13.09 -4.62 1.50
N ASP A 161 -11.84 -4.84 1.09
CA ASP A 161 -11.44 -5.74 -0.01
C ASP A 161 -10.77 -7.02 0.45
#